data_AF-A0A944RNK9-F1
#
_entry.id   AF-A0A944RNK9-F1
#
_cell.length_a   1.000
_cell.length_b   1.000
_cell.length_c   1.000
_cell.angle_alpha   90.00
_cell.angle_beta   90.00
_cell.angle_gamma   90.00
#
_symmetry.space_group_name_H-M   'P 1'
#
loop_
_entity.id
_entity.type
_entity.pdbx_description
1 polymer ?
#
loop_
_entity_poly.entity_id
_entity_poly.type
_entity_poly.pdbx_seq_one_letter_code
_entity_poly.pdbx_strand_id
1 'polypeptide(L)'
;MMFRLRILICCLLILFVSGITMTWADDSVCFPVGSRDIKAPASVEAKRSPVGFNHSTHFDFTCNECHHKWDRKSQITSCQTSGCHDQTTAEKKAIKDGEYTEESIKYYMYAYHAQCRDCHKVEKAGPTGCVECHPKN
;
A
#
# COMPACT_ATOMS: atom_id res chain seq x y z
N MET A 1 -39.79 3.62 53.28
CA MET A 1 -38.82 4.64 52.77
C MET A 1 -37.58 3.99 52.11
N MET A 2 -36.96 3.00 52.75
CA MET A 2 -35.72 2.34 52.26
C MET A 2 -35.85 1.58 50.94
N PHE A 3 -37.02 1.01 50.63
CA PHE A 3 -37.25 0.23 49.40
C PHE A 3 -37.32 1.11 48.14
N ARG A 4 -37.95 2.30 48.27
CA ARG A 4 -38.02 3.32 47.20
C ARG A 4 -36.66 3.95 46.92
N LEU A 5 -35.84 4.13 47.97
CA LEU A 5 -34.46 4.62 47.86
C LEU A 5 -33.54 3.61 47.17
N ARG A 6 -33.69 2.30 47.46
CA ARG A 6 -32.96 1.22 46.79
C ARG A 6 -33.30 1.08 45.30
N ILE A 7 -34.58 1.22 44.94
CA ILE A 7 -35.02 1.18 43.53
C ILE A 7 -34.46 2.37 42.74
N LEU A 8 -34.48 3.59 43.32
CA LEU A 8 -33.89 4.78 42.71
C LEU A 8 -32.37 4.67 42.52
N ILE A 9 -31.64 4.12 43.50
CA ILE A 9 -30.19 3.88 43.39
C ILE A 9 -29.89 2.82 42.31
N CYS A 10 -30.68 1.75 42.22
CA CYS A 10 -30.53 0.76 41.15
C CYS A 10 -30.80 1.36 39.76
N CYS A 11 -31.83 2.19 39.60
CA CYS A 11 -32.12 2.87 38.33
C CYS A 11 -31.00 3.85 37.92
N LEU A 12 -30.44 4.61 38.88
CA LEU A 12 -29.32 5.52 38.61
C LEU A 12 -28.03 4.77 38.25
N LEU A 13 -27.77 3.61 38.85
CA LEU A 13 -26.61 2.77 38.50
C LEU A 13 -26.77 2.13 37.10
N ILE A 14 -27.97 1.72 36.70
CA ILE A 14 -28.23 1.16 35.36
C ILE A 14 -28.09 2.24 34.28
N LEU A 15 -28.49 3.49 34.56
CA LEU A 15 -28.29 4.64 33.66
C LEU A 15 -26.83 5.09 33.58
N PHE A 16 -26.02 4.83 34.61
CA PHE A 16 -24.58 5.15 34.61
C PHE A 16 -23.75 4.13 33.81
N VAL A 17 -24.15 2.85 33.78
CA VAL A 17 -23.48 1.79 33.01
C VAL A 17 -23.80 1.85 31.50
N SER A 18 -24.93 2.43 31.12
CA SER A 18 -25.32 2.61 29.71
C SER A 18 -24.76 3.88 29.05
N GLY A 19 -24.08 4.75 29.82
CA GLY A 19 -23.34 5.91 29.30
C GLY A 19 -21.90 5.60 28.86
N ILE A 20 -21.47 4.33 28.91
CA ILE A 20 -20.12 3.91 28.52
C ILE A 20 -20.03 3.90 26.99
N THR A 21 -19.57 5.04 26.47
CA THR A 21 -18.78 5.24 25.25
C THR A 21 -19.16 4.38 24.05
N MET A 22 -20.08 4.89 23.24
CA MET A 22 -20.13 4.54 21.82
C MET A 22 -18.87 5.15 21.17
N THR A 23 -17.76 4.42 21.20
CA THR A 23 -16.57 4.78 20.44
C THR A 23 -16.87 4.46 18.99
N TRP A 24 -17.12 5.49 18.19
CA TRP A 24 -17.21 5.36 16.74
C TRP A 24 -15.81 5.00 16.27
N ALA A 25 -15.59 3.73 15.93
CA ALA A 25 -14.44 3.36 15.13
C ALA A 25 -14.64 4.03 13.77
N ASP A 26 -13.79 5.00 13.48
CA ASP A 26 -13.70 5.57 12.14
C ASP A 26 -13.01 4.52 11.26
N ASP A 27 -13.80 3.63 10.67
CA ASP A 27 -13.34 2.61 9.73
C ASP A 27 -12.97 3.22 8.35
N SER A 28 -12.92 4.55 8.22
CA SER A 28 -12.51 5.17 6.97
C SER A 28 -11.01 5.00 6.74
N VAL A 29 -10.67 4.05 5.88
CA VAL A 29 -9.32 3.93 5.33
C VAL A 29 -9.12 5.13 4.39
N CYS A 30 -8.36 6.12 4.83
CA CYS A 30 -7.98 7.26 4.01
C CYS A 30 -7.01 6.78 2.92
N PHE A 31 -7.54 6.59 1.70
CA PHE A 31 -6.72 6.27 0.54
C PHE A 31 -6.17 7.56 -0.07
N PRO A 32 -4.86 7.65 -0.38
CA PRO A 32 -4.32 8.78 -1.10
C PRO A 32 -4.88 8.77 -2.54
N VAL A 33 -5.96 9.52 -2.75
CA VAL A 33 -6.50 9.81 -4.06
C VAL A 33 -5.65 10.89 -4.73
N GLY A 34 -5.33 10.70 -6.01
CA GLY A 34 -4.48 11.61 -6.79
C GLY A 34 -3.11 11.03 -7.12
N SER A 35 -2.37 11.78 -7.96
CA SER A 35 -1.05 11.37 -8.42
C SER A 35 0.01 11.56 -7.32
N ARG A 36 0.86 10.54 -7.14
CA ARG A 36 2.00 10.52 -6.23
C ARG A 36 3.23 10.08 -7.01
N ASP A 37 4.33 10.80 -6.83
CA ASP A 37 5.58 10.45 -7.50
C ASP A 37 6.21 9.21 -6.86
N ILE A 38 6.48 8.20 -7.69
CA ILE A 38 7.38 7.10 -7.39
C ILE A 38 8.79 7.52 -7.84
N LYS A 39 9.73 7.53 -6.89
CA LYS A 39 11.11 7.97 -7.09
C LYS A 39 12.06 6.80 -6.88
N ALA A 40 13.23 6.86 -7.52
CA ALA A 40 14.33 5.96 -7.17
C ALA A 40 14.76 6.18 -5.70
N PRO A 41 15.37 5.19 -5.04
CA PRO A 41 15.93 5.36 -3.69
C PRO A 41 16.88 6.57 -3.66
N ALA A 42 16.88 7.34 -2.56
CA ALA A 42 17.74 8.51 -2.44
C ALA A 42 19.25 8.19 -2.53
N SER A 43 19.62 6.94 -2.24
CA SER A 43 20.99 6.43 -2.30
C SER A 43 21.48 6.09 -3.70
N VAL A 44 20.66 6.29 -4.76
CA VAL A 44 21.07 6.03 -6.15
C VAL A 44 20.91 7.27 -7.01
N GLU A 45 21.81 7.44 -7.98
CA GLU A 45 21.65 8.44 -9.03
C GLU A 45 20.54 8.01 -9.99
N ALA A 46 19.43 8.76 -10.01
CA ALA A 46 18.28 8.45 -10.84
C ALA A 46 18.58 8.73 -12.32
N LYS A 47 18.58 7.67 -13.14
CA LYS A 47 18.76 7.78 -14.61
C LYS A 47 17.50 8.19 -15.37
N ARG A 48 16.35 8.23 -14.69
CA ARG A 48 15.02 8.51 -15.25
C ARG A 48 14.24 9.40 -14.29
N SER A 49 13.33 10.19 -14.85
CA SER A 49 12.42 11.05 -14.08
C SER A 49 11.50 10.23 -13.17
N PRO A 50 11.00 10.83 -12.07
CA PRO A 50 9.93 10.25 -11.26
C PRO A 50 8.71 9.87 -12.10
N VAL A 51 8.01 8.82 -11.67
CA VAL A 51 6.77 8.35 -12.31
C VAL A 51 5.60 8.84 -11.47
N GLY A 52 4.67 9.60 -12.08
CA GLY A 52 3.41 9.93 -11.43
C GLY A 52 2.49 8.70 -11.40
N PHE A 53 2.09 8.26 -10.21
CA PHE A 53 1.21 7.11 -10.02
C PHE A 53 -0.11 7.53 -9.36
N ASN A 54 -1.23 7.13 -9.94
CA ASN A 54 -2.56 7.42 -9.42
C ASN A 54 -3.35 6.14 -9.13
N HIS A 55 -3.74 5.93 -7.88
CA HIS A 55 -4.54 4.76 -7.50
C HIS A 55 -5.91 4.73 -8.18
N SER A 56 -6.53 5.89 -8.46
CA SER A 56 -7.89 5.93 -9.00
C SER A 56 -8.00 5.32 -10.40
N THR A 57 -6.89 5.23 -11.14
CA THR A 57 -6.84 4.60 -12.47
C THR A 57 -6.58 3.10 -12.41
N HIS A 58 -6.46 2.52 -11.21
CA HIS A 58 -6.14 1.11 -10.96
C HIS A 58 -7.13 0.44 -9.99
N PHE A 59 -8.30 1.05 -9.74
CA PHE A 59 -9.30 0.52 -8.80
C PHE A 59 -10.04 -0.74 -9.29
N ASP A 60 -9.81 -1.14 -10.55
CA ASP A 60 -10.25 -2.45 -11.05
C ASP A 60 -9.41 -3.60 -10.47
N PHE A 61 -8.27 -3.31 -9.84
CA PHE A 61 -7.41 -4.26 -9.15
C PHE A 61 -7.57 -4.17 -7.63
N THR A 62 -7.44 -5.30 -6.95
CA THR A 62 -7.46 -5.34 -5.49
C THR A 62 -6.14 -4.82 -4.91
N CYS A 63 -6.18 -4.26 -3.69
CA CYS A 63 -5.00 -3.67 -3.05
C CYS A 63 -3.81 -4.64 -2.98
N ASN A 64 -4.09 -5.93 -2.75
CA ASN A 64 -3.07 -6.98 -2.61
C ASN A 64 -2.46 -7.44 -3.93
N GLU A 65 -2.95 -7.01 -5.08
CA GLU A 65 -2.29 -7.29 -6.36
C GLU A 65 -1.01 -6.47 -6.55
N CYS A 66 -0.93 -5.30 -5.89
CA CYS A 66 0.28 -4.50 -5.81
C CYS A 66 0.93 -4.61 -4.42
N HIS A 67 0.15 -4.41 -3.35
CA HIS A 67 0.60 -4.57 -1.98
C HIS A 67 0.50 -6.04 -1.55
N HIS A 68 1.22 -6.90 -2.27
CA HIS A 68 1.14 -8.37 -2.18
C HIS A 68 1.55 -8.98 -0.83
N LYS A 69 2.11 -8.18 0.09
CA LYS A 69 2.41 -8.59 1.47
C LYS A 69 1.52 -7.91 2.52
N TRP A 70 0.57 -7.08 2.13
CA TRP A 70 -0.31 -6.39 3.06
C TRP A 70 -1.32 -7.35 3.70
N ASP A 71 -1.44 -7.28 5.02
CA ASP A 71 -2.33 -8.12 5.82
C ASP A 71 -3.79 -7.63 5.86
N ARG A 72 -4.11 -6.55 5.12
CA ARG A 72 -5.41 -5.89 5.07
C ARG A 72 -5.84 -5.24 6.39
N LYS A 73 -4.92 -5.08 7.34
CA LYS A 73 -5.20 -4.57 8.69
C LYS A 73 -4.23 -3.46 9.09
N SER A 74 -2.95 -3.70 8.88
CA SER A 74 -1.87 -2.79 9.19
C SER A 74 -1.78 -1.62 8.19
N GLN A 75 -0.95 -0.64 8.50
CA GLN A 75 -0.63 0.42 7.57
C GLN A 75 0.14 -0.13 6.37
N ILE A 76 -0.27 0.26 5.15
CA ILE A 76 0.42 -0.09 3.92
C ILE A 76 1.82 0.55 3.89
N THR A 77 2.83 -0.25 3.55
CA THR A 77 4.22 0.18 3.42
C THR A 77 4.66 0.35 1.97
N SER A 78 5.78 1.05 1.75
CA SER A 78 6.42 1.18 0.45
C SER A 78 7.05 -0.15 0.00
N CYS A 79 7.15 -0.36 -1.32
CA CYS A 79 7.88 -1.49 -1.90
C CYS A 79 9.36 -1.51 -1.45
N GLN A 80 9.93 -0.33 -1.21
CA GLN A 80 11.34 -0.13 -0.85
C GLN A 80 11.60 -0.13 0.67
N THR A 81 10.60 -0.51 1.49
CA THR A 81 10.82 -0.69 2.92
C THR A 81 11.93 -1.71 3.17
N SER A 82 12.74 -1.49 4.20
CA SER A 82 13.88 -2.37 4.50
C SER A 82 13.43 -3.83 4.65
N GLY A 83 14.14 -4.75 3.99
CA GLY A 83 13.81 -6.16 3.91
C GLY A 83 12.80 -6.53 2.80
N CYS A 84 12.37 -5.57 1.98
CA CYS A 84 11.49 -5.80 0.83
C CYS A 84 12.26 -5.66 -0.50
N HIS A 85 11.88 -4.69 -1.34
CA HIS A 85 12.55 -4.38 -2.60
C HIS A 85 13.50 -3.19 -2.41
N ASP A 86 14.39 -3.31 -1.43
CA ASP A 86 15.27 -2.26 -0.92
C ASP A 86 16.70 -2.30 -1.51
N GLN A 87 17.03 -3.31 -2.31
CA GLN A 87 18.33 -3.39 -2.95
C GLN A 87 18.44 -2.36 -4.08
N THR A 88 19.64 -1.82 -4.27
CA THR A 88 19.95 -0.74 -5.22
C THR A 88 20.82 -1.19 -6.39
N THR A 89 21.23 -2.46 -6.38
CA THR A 89 22.07 -3.07 -7.41
C THR A 89 21.38 -4.30 -8.00
N ALA A 90 21.55 -4.49 -9.30
CA ALA A 90 21.04 -5.67 -9.98
C ALA A 90 21.95 -6.89 -9.76
N GLU A 91 21.33 -8.05 -9.53
CA GLU A 91 22.01 -9.34 -9.49
C GLU A 91 22.44 -9.81 -10.89
N LYS A 92 23.60 -10.48 -11.00
CA LYS A 92 24.14 -10.97 -12.29
C LYS A 92 23.27 -12.06 -12.93
N LYS A 93 22.57 -12.85 -12.11
CA LYS A 93 21.66 -13.93 -12.53
C LYS A 93 20.24 -13.60 -12.10
N ALA A 94 19.71 -12.50 -12.64
CA ALA A 94 18.40 -11.99 -12.25
C ALA A 94 17.26 -12.95 -12.58
N ILE A 95 17.31 -13.61 -13.74
CA ILE A 95 16.24 -14.47 -14.22
C ILE A 95 16.66 -15.95 -14.14
N LYS A 96 15.76 -16.78 -13.62
CA LYS A 96 15.84 -18.24 -13.66
C LYS A 96 14.48 -18.77 -14.11
N ASP A 97 14.47 -19.69 -15.07
CA ASP A 97 13.25 -20.33 -15.59
C ASP A 97 12.18 -19.32 -16.10
N GLY A 98 12.63 -18.15 -16.57
CA GLY A 98 11.76 -17.11 -17.11
C GLY A 98 11.28 -16.07 -16.09
N GLU A 99 11.56 -16.27 -14.81
CA GLU A 99 11.11 -15.40 -13.72
C GLU A 99 12.27 -14.80 -12.91
N TYR A 100 12.02 -13.69 -12.22
CA TYR A 100 12.99 -13.15 -11.27
C TYR A 100 13.17 -14.11 -10.11
N THR A 101 14.43 -14.34 -9.72
CA THR A 101 14.71 -15.07 -8.47
C THR A 101 14.29 -14.26 -7.25
N GLU A 102 13.98 -14.96 -6.15
CA GLU A 102 13.69 -14.35 -4.83
C GLU A 102 14.74 -13.34 -4.37
N GLU A 103 16.01 -13.56 -4.71
CA GLU A 103 17.07 -12.61 -4.38
C GLU A 103 17.05 -11.41 -5.33
N SER A 104 17.00 -11.66 -6.64
CA SER A 104 17.05 -10.59 -7.63
C SER A 104 15.86 -9.63 -7.58
N ILE A 105 14.66 -10.11 -7.23
CA ILE A 105 13.46 -9.28 -7.21
C ILE A 105 13.52 -8.23 -6.10
N LYS A 106 14.40 -8.39 -5.11
CA LYS A 106 14.67 -7.36 -4.08
C LYS A 106 15.29 -6.10 -4.67
N TYR A 107 15.85 -6.15 -5.88
CA TYR A 107 16.27 -4.94 -6.58
C TYR A 107 15.05 -4.08 -6.95
N TYR A 108 14.99 -2.85 -6.44
CA TYR A 108 13.80 -2.00 -6.55
C TYR A 108 13.30 -1.84 -8.00
N MET A 109 14.21 -1.71 -8.98
CA MET A 109 13.81 -1.54 -10.37
C MET A 109 13.14 -2.79 -10.95
N TYR A 110 13.56 -3.98 -10.56
CA TYR A 110 12.93 -5.21 -11.02
C TYR A 110 11.53 -5.35 -10.45
N ALA A 111 11.34 -5.02 -9.16
CA ALA A 111 10.03 -5.02 -8.54
C ALA A 111 9.03 -4.08 -9.24
N TYR A 112 9.40 -2.82 -9.46
CA TYR A 112 8.53 -1.85 -10.13
C TYR A 112 8.26 -2.24 -11.59
N HIS A 113 9.26 -2.70 -12.34
CA HIS A 113 9.03 -3.09 -13.73
C HIS A 113 8.22 -4.38 -13.85
N ALA A 114 8.39 -5.34 -12.94
CA ALA A 114 7.55 -6.53 -12.89
C ALA A 114 6.09 -6.16 -12.58
N GLN A 115 5.86 -5.32 -11.57
CA GLN A 115 4.50 -4.93 -11.18
C GLN A 115 3.80 -4.07 -12.24
N CYS A 116 4.46 -3.01 -12.70
CA CYS A 116 3.79 -2.00 -13.53
C CYS A 116 3.83 -2.37 -15.02
N ARG A 117 5.04 -2.53 -15.57
CA ARG A 117 5.21 -2.70 -17.03
C ARG A 117 4.65 -4.03 -17.49
N ASP A 118 4.84 -5.10 -16.74
CA ASP A 118 4.43 -6.43 -17.20
C ASP A 118 2.90 -6.61 -17.05
N CYS A 119 2.26 -6.04 -16.02
CA CYS A 119 0.80 -5.90 -15.97
C CYS A 119 0.27 -5.10 -17.17
N HIS A 120 0.82 -3.91 -17.45
CA HIS A 120 0.39 -3.10 -18.60
C HIS A 120 0.53 -3.82 -19.95
N LYS A 121 1.54 -4.68 -20.11
CA LYS A 121 1.70 -5.51 -21.31
C LYS A 121 0.61 -6.58 -21.43
N VAL A 122 0.26 -7.23 -20.32
CA VAL A 122 -0.76 -8.29 -20.28
C VAL A 122 -2.15 -7.69 -20.52
N GLU A 123 -2.50 -6.65 -19.75
CA GLU A 123 -3.79 -5.96 -19.83
C GLU A 123 -3.91 -5.07 -21.06
N LYS A 124 -2.78 -4.79 -21.73
CA LYS A 124 -2.68 -3.86 -22.87
C LYS A 124 -3.25 -2.48 -22.55
N ALA A 125 -3.07 -2.06 -21.30
CA ALA A 125 -3.55 -0.80 -20.76
C ALA A 125 -2.41 -0.11 -19.99
N GLY A 126 -2.22 1.19 -20.20
CA GLY A 126 -1.14 1.96 -19.57
C GLY A 126 0.18 1.96 -20.35
N PRO A 127 1.18 2.73 -19.88
CA PRO A 127 2.46 2.89 -20.56
C PRO A 127 3.31 1.61 -20.50
N THR A 128 3.90 1.22 -21.63
CA THR A 128 4.83 0.08 -21.70
C THR A 128 6.23 0.50 -22.13
N GLY A 129 6.35 1.66 -22.79
CA GLY A 129 7.62 2.28 -23.16
C GLY A 129 8.28 3.05 -22.01
N CYS A 130 9.61 3.08 -22.01
CA CYS A 130 10.41 3.74 -20.97
C CYS A 130 10.01 5.22 -20.78
N VAL A 131 9.82 5.96 -21.88
CA VAL A 131 9.53 7.41 -21.85
C VAL A 131 8.05 7.70 -21.64
N GLU A 132 7.18 6.74 -21.97
CA GLU A 132 5.75 6.83 -21.69
C GLU A 132 5.49 6.78 -20.18
N CYS A 133 6.26 5.92 -19.46
CA CYS A 133 6.17 5.79 -18.01
C CYS A 133 7.06 6.79 -17.26
N HIS A 134 8.27 7.08 -17.78
CA HIS A 134 9.19 8.09 -17.24
C HIS A 134 9.25 9.31 -18.19
N PRO A 135 8.39 10.32 -18.00
CA PRO A 135 8.37 11.50 -18.85
C PRO A 135 9.74 12.17 -18.92
N LYS A 136 10.11 12.67 -20.09
CA LYS A 136 11.29 13.55 -20.19
C LYS A 136 10.98 14.83 -19.42
N ASN A 137 11.84 15.16 -18.46
CA ASN A 137 11.84 16.46 -17.81
C ASN A 137 12.16 17.56 -18.83
#